data_AF-A0AAW2VLN6-F1
#
_entry.id   AF-A0AAW2VLN6-F1
#
_cell.length_a   1.000
_cell.length_b   1.000
_cell.length_c   1.000
_cell.angle_alpha   90.00
_cell.angle_beta   90.00
_cell.angle_gamma   90.00
#
_symmetry.space_group_name_H-M   'P 1'
#
loop_
_entity.id
_entity.type
_entity.pdbx_description
1 polymer ?
#
loop_
_entity_poly.entity_id
_entity_poly.type
_entity_poly.pdbx_seq_one_letter_code
_entity_poly.pdbx_strand_id
1 'polypeptide(L)'
;MALKLCSLFSRTERSCEENDTCLKEAASTAYAKTCAPYQTWAVRTAVSAGMYALPTREQLLSKLNETDESAQREMIRYIKASLPIIQYIDKLYTSRNISLDW
;
A
#
# COMPACT_ATOMS: atom_id res chain seq x y z
N MET A 1 7.59 -7.17 -1.93
CA MET A 1 7.02 -6.45 -0.76
C MET A 1 6.32 -5.14 -1.18
N ALA A 2 7.01 -4.25 -1.89
CA ALA A 2 6.45 -2.95 -2.34
C ALA A 2 5.17 -3.06 -3.18
N LEU A 3 5.09 -3.97 -4.16
CA LEU A 3 3.86 -4.18 -4.95
C LEU A 3 2.65 -4.57 -4.08
N LYS A 4 2.88 -5.39 -3.06
CA LYS A 4 1.88 -5.87 -2.10
C LYS A 4 1.42 -4.72 -1.20
N LEU A 5 2.35 -3.88 -0.73
CA LEU A 5 2.05 -2.65 0.01
C LEU A 5 1.17 -1.70 -0.82
N CYS A 6 1.60 -1.33 -2.03
CA CYS A 6 0.85 -0.41 -2.90
C CYS A 6 -0.53 -0.97 -3.26
N SER A 7 -0.62 -2.28 -3.57
CA SER A 7 -1.91 -2.91 -3.89
C SER A 7 -2.87 -2.91 -2.71
N LEU A 8 -2.35 -3.13 -1.49
CA LEU A 8 -3.17 -3.12 -0.29
C LEU A 8 -3.58 -1.71 0.10
N PHE A 9 -2.67 -0.72 -0.02
CA PHE A 9 -2.97 0.69 0.20
C PHE A 9 -4.09 1.18 -0.74
N SER A 10 -3.98 0.93 -2.05
CA SER A 10 -5.02 1.26 -3.03
C SER A 10 -6.35 0.54 -2.78
N ARG A 11 -6.35 -0.56 -2.02
CA ARG A 11 -7.57 -1.28 -1.64
C ARG A 11 -8.22 -0.67 -0.41
N THR A 12 -7.42 -0.27 0.59
CA THR A 12 -7.89 0.32 1.84
C THR A 12 -8.28 1.78 1.69
N GLU A 13 -7.57 2.55 0.85
CA GLU A 13 -7.91 3.95 0.57
C GLU A 13 -9.29 4.09 -0.07
N ARG A 14 -9.72 3.15 -0.90
CA ARG A 14 -11.09 3.16 -1.47
C ARG A 14 -12.19 3.10 -0.42
N SER A 15 -11.91 2.54 0.75
CA SER A 15 -12.88 2.45 1.86
C SER A 15 -12.87 3.70 2.74
N CYS A 16 -12.06 4.71 2.42
CA CYS A 16 -11.97 5.97 3.13
C CYS A 16 -12.89 7.03 2.54
N GLU A 17 -13.70 7.65 3.39
CA GLU A 17 -14.32 8.95 3.10
C GLU A 17 -13.31 10.09 3.32
N GLU A 18 -13.63 11.31 2.88
CA GLU A 18 -12.81 12.54 2.72
C GLU A 18 -11.91 13.01 3.90
N ASN A 19 -11.77 12.25 4.99
CA ASN A 19 -11.00 12.66 6.15
C ASN A 19 -9.53 12.19 6.12
N ASP A 20 -8.60 13.11 6.42
CA ASP A 20 -7.15 12.87 6.49
C ASP A 20 -6.73 11.75 7.45
N THR A 21 -7.50 11.55 8.54
CA THR A 21 -7.30 10.45 9.47
C THR A 21 -7.39 9.09 8.76
N CYS A 22 -8.23 8.99 7.74
CA CYS A 22 -8.45 7.74 7.03
C CYS A 22 -7.27 7.34 6.15
N LEU A 23 -6.59 8.29 5.50
CA LEU A 23 -5.38 8.00 4.72
C LEU A 23 -4.26 7.45 5.59
N LYS A 24 -4.06 8.04 6.78
CA LYS A 24 -3.09 7.55 7.75
C LYS A 24 -3.42 6.13 8.20
N GLU A 25 -4.69 5.83 8.47
CA GLU A 25 -5.13 4.48 8.85
C GLU A 25 -4.96 3.47 7.71
N ALA A 26 -5.30 3.85 6.48
CA ALA A 26 -5.10 3.03 5.29
C ALA A 26 -3.61 2.71 5.08
N ALA A 27 -2.74 3.72 5.12
CA ALA A 27 -1.29 3.55 4.98
C ALA A 27 -0.70 2.70 6.11
N SER A 28 -1.11 2.96 7.37
CA SER A 28 -0.65 2.21 8.54
C SER A 28 -1.08 0.75 8.47
N THR A 29 -2.32 0.48 8.08
CA THR A 29 -2.86 -0.88 7.92
C THR A 29 -2.16 -1.64 6.80
N ALA A 30 -1.95 -0.98 5.66
CA ALA A 30 -1.26 -1.59 4.53
C ALA A 30 0.19 -1.95 4.90
N TYR A 31 0.88 -1.04 5.58
CA TYR A 31 2.25 -1.24 6.07
C TYR A 31 2.33 -2.38 7.10
N ALA A 32 1.44 -2.38 8.10
CA ALA A 32 1.41 -3.40 9.15
C ALA A 32 1.24 -4.82 8.61
N LYS A 33 0.44 -4.98 7.55
CA LYS A 33 0.14 -6.27 6.92
C LYS A 33 1.20 -6.75 5.91
N THR A 34 2.10 -5.88 5.48
CA THR A 34 3.02 -6.20 4.37
C THR A 34 4.49 -6.04 4.71
N CYS A 35 4.92 -4.89 5.20
CA CYS A 35 6.36 -4.63 5.42
C CYS A 35 6.77 -4.79 6.88
N ALA A 36 5.88 -4.45 7.82
CA ALA A 36 6.21 -4.43 9.25
C ALA A 36 6.72 -5.77 9.82
N PRO A 37 6.22 -6.95 9.41
CA PRO A 37 6.71 -8.24 9.93
C PRO A 37 8.20 -8.48 9.67
N TYR A 38 8.75 -7.81 8.65
CA TYR A 38 10.07 -8.08 8.09
C TYR A 38 11.08 -6.96 8.38
N GLN A 39 10.64 -5.90 9.06
CA GLN A 39 11.45 -4.74 9.37
C GLN A 39 11.81 -4.68 10.86
N THR A 40 13.03 -4.24 11.14
CA THR A 40 13.52 -4.04 12.52
C THR A 40 12.71 -2.97 13.24
N TRP A 41 12.76 -2.99 14.57
CA TRP A 41 12.08 -1.98 15.38
C TRP A 41 12.42 -0.55 14.96
N ALA A 42 13.69 -0.25 14.68
CA ALA A 42 14.12 1.09 14.28
C ALA A 42 13.42 1.57 13.00
N VAL A 43 13.30 0.70 11.98
CA VAL A 43 12.62 1.04 10.73
C VAL A 43 11.12 1.21 10.94
N ARG A 44 10.47 0.34 11.72
CA ARG A 44 9.05 0.49 12.04
C ARG A 44 8.75 1.80 12.75
N THR A 45 9.58 2.18 13.71
CA THR A 45 9.46 3.46 14.42
C THR A 45 9.62 4.65 13.47
N ALA A 46 10.60 4.60 12.56
CA ALA A 46 10.78 5.63 11.54
C ALA A 46 9.56 5.75 10.62
N VAL A 47 8.98 4.62 10.19
CA VAL A 47 7.74 4.62 9.39
C VAL A 47 6.57 5.21 10.16
N SER A 48 6.36 4.81 11.42
CA SER A 48 5.32 5.38 12.28
C SER A 48 5.45 6.90 12.46
N ALA A 49 6.68 7.41 12.62
CA ALA A 49 6.93 8.85 12.65
C ALA A 49 6.62 9.51 11.29
N GLY A 50 7.02 8.87 10.19
CA GLY A 50 6.74 9.34 8.83
C GLY A 50 5.26 9.43 8.49
N MET A 51 4.40 8.63 9.12
CA MET A 51 2.94 8.68 8.91
C MET A 51 2.33 10.04 9.28
N TYR A 52 2.97 10.83 10.14
CA TYR A 52 2.53 12.20 10.46
C TYR A 52 2.88 13.23 9.39
N ALA A 53 3.75 12.87 8.43
CA ALA A 53 4.12 13.70 7.30
C ALA A 53 3.40 13.28 6.00
N LEU A 54 2.38 12.41 6.10
CA LEU A 54 1.55 12.05 4.94
C LEU A 54 0.80 13.29 4.43
N PRO A 55 0.62 13.40 3.10
CA PRO A 55 -0.20 14.47 2.54
C PRO A 55 -1.68 14.27 2.88
N THR A 56 -2.46 15.34 2.77
CA THR A 56 -3.93 15.23 2.74
C THR A 56 -4.38 14.52 1.47
N ARG A 57 -5.66 14.14 1.42
CA ARG A 57 -6.20 13.44 0.25
C ARG A 57 -6.20 14.31 -1.01
N GLU A 58 -6.55 15.58 -0.87
CA GLU A 58 -6.55 16.55 -1.96
C GLU A 58 -5.12 16.80 -2.45
N GLN A 59 -4.15 16.90 -1.53
CA GLN A 59 -2.74 17.03 -1.88
C GLN A 59 -2.20 15.79 -2.61
N LEU A 60 -2.66 14.59 -2.22
CA LEU A 60 -2.28 13.35 -2.90
C LEU A 60 -2.84 13.33 -4.33
N LEU A 61 -4.13 13.60 -4.51
CA LEU A 61 -4.78 13.65 -5.82
C LEU A 61 -4.17 14.73 -6.72
N SER A 62 -3.89 15.91 -6.17
CA SER A 62 -3.20 17.00 -6.88
C SER A 62 -1.80 16.57 -7.35
N LYS A 63 -1.04 15.87 -6.52
CA LYS A 63 0.29 15.35 -6.90
C LYS A 63 0.23 14.25 -7.96
N LEU A 64 -0.85 13.48 -7.98
CA LEU A 64 -1.10 12.45 -9.01
C LEU A 64 -1.69 13.03 -10.29
N ASN A 65 -2.15 14.30 -10.26
CA ASN A 65 -2.89 14.94 -11.34
C ASN A 65 -4.15 14.13 -11.74
N GLU A 66 -4.88 13.66 -10.73
CA GLU A 66 -6.09 12.85 -10.88
C GLU A 66 -7.28 13.49 -10.13
N THR A 67 -8.50 13.20 -10.58
CA THR A 67 -9.72 13.44 -9.81
C THR A 67 -10.03 12.22 -8.94
N ASP A 68 -11.03 12.34 -8.08
CA ASP A 68 -11.58 11.22 -7.32
C ASP A 68 -11.95 10.02 -8.19
N GLU A 69 -12.72 10.26 -9.25
CA GLU A 69 -13.24 9.20 -10.11
C GLU A 69 -12.12 8.55 -10.93
N SER A 70 -11.17 9.34 -11.43
CA SER A 70 -10.05 8.82 -12.20
C SER A 70 -9.04 8.08 -11.33
N ALA A 71 -8.71 8.61 -10.15
CA ALA A 71 -7.86 7.94 -9.17
C ALA A 71 -8.46 6.59 -8.74
N GLN A 72 -9.76 6.54 -8.42
CA GLN A 72 -10.43 5.30 -8.06
C GLN A 72 -10.35 4.26 -9.19
N ARG A 73 -10.60 4.69 -10.44
CA ARG A 73 -10.52 3.83 -11.62
C ARG A 73 -9.10 3.29 -11.84
N GLU A 74 -8.09 4.14 -11.77
CA GLU A 74 -6.70 3.73 -11.97
C GLU A 74 -6.19 2.85 -10.81
N MET A 75 -6.61 3.10 -9.57
CA MET A 75 -6.32 2.22 -8.44
C MET A 75 -6.92 0.81 -8.63
N ILE A 76 -8.15 0.71 -9.14
CA ILE A 76 -8.76 -0.60 -9.49
C ILE A 76 -7.93 -1.29 -10.57
N ARG A 77 -7.53 -0.55 -11.61
CA ARG A 77 -6.72 -1.06 -12.71
C ARG A 77 -5.37 -1.57 -12.21
N TYR A 78 -4.71 -0.80 -11.34
CA TYR A 78 -3.45 -1.20 -10.71
C TYR A 78 -3.60 -2.48 -9.89
N ILE A 79 -4.64 -2.59 -9.05
CA ILE A 79 -4.88 -3.81 -8.26
C ILE A 79 -5.08 -5.02 -9.18
N LYS A 80 -5.91 -4.88 -10.24
CA LYS A 80 -6.16 -5.97 -11.19
C LYS A 80 -4.90 -6.40 -11.94
N ALA A 81 -4.07 -5.43 -12.36
CA ALA A 81 -2.84 -5.71 -13.09
C ALA A 81 -1.72 -6.29 -12.19
N SER A 82 -1.62 -5.81 -10.95
CA SER A 82 -0.56 -6.22 -10.01
C SER A 82 -0.83 -7.60 -9.40
N LEU A 83 -2.10 -7.98 -9.21
CA LEU A 83 -2.48 -9.26 -8.60
C LEU A 83 -1.83 -10.49 -9.26
N PRO A 84 -1.91 -10.72 -10.59
CA PRO A 84 -1.28 -11.88 -11.21
C PRO A 84 0.24 -11.86 -11.08
N ILE A 85 0.86 -10.67 -11.05
CA ILE A 85 2.32 -10.52 -10.87
C ILE A 85 2.71 -10.93 -9.45
N ILE A 86 1.97 -10.46 -8.44
CA ILE A 86 2.20 -10.83 -7.03
C ILE A 86 2.07 -12.35 -6.87
N GLN A 87 1.01 -12.94 -7.42
CA GLN A 87 0.79 -14.39 -7.37
C GLN A 87 1.90 -15.16 -8.08
N TYR A 88 2.37 -14.67 -9.23
CA TYR A 88 3.47 -15.28 -9.96
C TYR A 88 4.77 -15.27 -9.14
N ILE A 89 5.12 -14.13 -8.52
CA ILE A 89 6.30 -14.02 -7.67
C ILE A 89 6.19 -14.94 -6.46
N ASP A 90 5.05 -14.92 -5.75
CA ASP A 90 4.82 -15.78 -4.59
C ASP A 90 4.97 -17.27 -4.97
N LYS A 91 4.41 -17.67 -6.13
CA LYS A 91 4.57 -19.03 -6.67
C LYS A 91 6.01 -19.35 -7.06
N LEU A 92 6.73 -18.40 -7.65
CA LEU A 92 8.10 -18.57 -8.10
C LEU A 92 9.04 -18.88 -6.93
N TYR A 93 8.92 -18.15 -5.83
CA TYR A 93 9.74 -18.34 -4.63
C TYR A 93 9.40 -19.66 -3.92
N THR A 94 8.11 -19.91 -3.71
CA THR A 94 7.65 -21.16 -3.07
C THR A 94 8.01 -22.40 -3.89
N SER A 95 7.98 -22.34 -5.23
CA SER A 95 8.43 -23.46 -6.09
C SER A 95 9.92 -23.81 -5.96
N ARG A 96 10.73 -22.86 -5.47
CA ARG A 96 12.16 -23.05 -5.19
C ARG A 96 12.44 -23.33 -3.73
N ASN A 97 11.39 -23.61 -2.95
CA ASN A 97 11.48 -23.83 -1.51
C ASN A 97 12.10 -22.65 -0.75
N ILE A 98 11.94 -21.43 -1.29
CA ILE A 98 12.33 -20.19 -0.62
C ILE A 98 11.11 -19.67 0.12
N SER A 99 11.23 -19.47 1.43
CA SER A 99 10.18 -18.92 2.27
C SER A 99 9.86 -17.47 1.88
N LEU A 100 8.58 -17.11 2.03
CA LEU A 100 8.07 -15.74 1.87
C LEU A 100 7.98 -15.04 3.23
N ASP A 101 8.97 -15.30 4.09
CA ASP A 101 9.17 -14.67 5.39
C ASP A 101 9.97 -13.36 5.29
N TRP A 102 9.90 -12.70 4.13
CA TRP A 102 10.41 -11.36 3.85
C TRP A 102 9.32 -10.37 3.47
#